data_AF-A0A392QWR8-F1
#
_entry.id   AF-A0A392QWR8-F1
#
_cell.length_a   1.000
_cell.length_b   1.000
_cell.length_c   1.000
_cell.angle_alpha   90.00
_cell.angle_beta   90.00
_cell.angle_gamma   90.00
#
_symmetry.space_group_name_H-M   'P 1'
#
loop_
_entity.id
_entity.type
_entity.pdbx_description
1 polymer ?
#
loop_
_entity_poly.entity_id
_entity_poly.type
_entity_poly.pdbx_seq_one_letter_code
_entity_poly.pdbx_strand_id
1 'polypeptide(L)' 'ILEFDGASSGNPGKSGAGAVLRDGNQVQRFSQGLGTQTNNSAEYQGLLLGLKEASNQGYDRVHVRGDSQLVCKQ' A
#
# COMPACT_ATOMS: atom_id res chain seq x y z
N ILE A 1 0.85 -6.39 11.26
CA ILE A 1 1.88 -5.96 10.29
C ILE A 1 1.18 -5.56 9.01
N LEU A 2 1.47 -4.38 8.48
CA LEU A 2 0.95 -3.90 7.21
C LEU A 2 2.07 -3.94 6.17
N GLU A 3 1.89 -4.68 5.09
CA GLU A 3 2.75 -4.70 3.91
C GLU A 3 2.03 -3.97 2.78
N PHE A 4 2.74 -3.23 1.94
CA PHE A 4 2.16 -2.54 0.80
C PHE A 4 3.09 -2.57 -0.40
N ASP A 5 2.52 -2.43 -1.58
CA ASP A 5 3.24 -2.34 -2.85
C ASP A 5 2.40 -1.53 -3.85
N GLY A 6 3.06 -0.98 -4.86
CA GLY A 6 2.43 -0.29 -5.96
C GLY A 6 3.21 -0.51 -7.25
N ALA A 7 2.48 -0.72 -8.34
CA ALA A 7 3.07 -0.99 -9.63
C ALA A 7 2.49 -0.08 -10.70
N SER A 8 3.32 0.31 -11.65
CA SER A 8 2.91 1.08 -12.83
C SER A 8 3.50 0.49 -14.12
N SER A 9 2.66 0.25 -15.12
CA SER A 9 3.07 -0.16 -16.47
C SER A 9 3.57 1.04 -17.28
N GLY A 10 4.80 1.49 -16.97
CA GLY A 10 5.39 2.75 -17.44
C GLY A 10 5.58 3.75 -16.30
N ASN A 11 6.34 4.83 -16.52
CA ASN A 11 6.59 5.84 -15.48
C ASN A 11 6.49 7.28 -16.05
N PRO A 12 5.27 7.84 -16.23
CA PRO A 12 3.98 7.33 -15.77
C PRO A 12 3.34 6.27 -16.68
N GLY A 13 2.39 5.50 -16.14
CA GLY A 13 1.71 4.41 -16.86
C GLY A 13 0.46 3.91 -16.12
N LYS A 14 -0.23 2.89 -16.64
CA LYS A 14 -1.39 2.29 -15.95
C LYS A 14 -0.93 1.64 -14.64
N SER A 15 -1.53 2.02 -13.52
CA SER A 15 -1.03 1.67 -12.19
C SER A 15 -2.08 1.01 -11.28
N GLY A 16 -1.59 0.29 -10.29
CA GLY A 16 -2.37 -0.29 -9.20
C GLY A 16 -1.59 -0.27 -7.89
N ALA A 17 -2.34 -0.29 -6.79
CA ALA A 17 -1.83 -0.38 -5.42
C ALA A 17 -2.34 -1.65 -4.75
N GLY A 18 -1.54 -2.20 -3.86
CA GLY A 18 -1.88 -3.36 -3.04
C GLY A 18 -1.41 -3.18 -1.59
N ALA A 19 -2.17 -3.76 -0.67
CA ALA A 19 -1.80 -3.82 0.73
C ALA A 19 -2.21 -5.16 1.36
N VAL A 20 -1.44 -5.63 2.33
CA VAL A 20 -1.70 -6.85 3.09
C VAL A 20 -1.61 -6.54 4.58
N LEU A 21 -2.70 -6.75 5.31
CA LEU A 21 -2.72 -6.62 6.76
C LEU A 21 -2.69 -8.01 7.40
N ARG A 22 -1.74 -8.22 8.31
CA ARG A 22 -1.56 -9.47 9.05
C ARG A 22 -1.70 -9.24 10.54
N ASP A 23 -2.55 -10.02 11.18
CA ASP A 23 -2.79 -10.01 12.63
C ASP A 23 -2.93 -11.44 13.16
N GLY A 24 -1.88 -11.96 13.80
CA GLY A 24 -1.78 -13.37 14.15
C GLY A 24 -1.94 -14.28 12.93
N ASN A 25 -3.00 -15.09 12.91
CA ASN A 25 -3.35 -15.97 11.80
C ASN A 25 -4.28 -15.31 10.76
N GLN A 26 -4.77 -14.10 11.02
CA GLN A 26 -5.62 -13.38 10.09
C GLN A 26 -4.78 -12.66 9.04
N VAL A 27 -5.16 -12.82 7.77
CA VAL A 27 -4.53 -12.14 6.64
C VAL A 27 -5.62 -11.55 5.77
N GLN A 28 -5.54 -10.24 5.54
CA GLN A 28 -6.43 -9.50 4.68
C GLN A 28 -5.64 -8.84 3.56
N ARG A 29 -6.25 -8.77 2.38
CA ARG A 29 -5.61 -8.26 1.17
C ARG A 29 -6.50 -7.21 0.55
N PHE A 30 -5.91 -6.09 0.18
CA PHE A 30 -6.57 -4.94 -0.42
C PHE A 30 -5.87 -4.61 -1.73
N SER A 31 -6.65 -4.19 -2.73
CA SER A 31 -6.13 -3.72 -4.00
C SER A 31 -6.98 -2.59 -4.55
N GLN A 32 -6.34 -1.67 -5.26
CA GLN A 32 -7.01 -0.52 -5.87
C GLN A 32 -6.39 -0.21 -7.23
N GLY A 33 -7.24 -0.04 -8.24
CA GLY A 33 -6.82 0.53 -9.53
C GLY A 33 -6.64 2.04 -9.42
N LEU A 34 -5.50 2.56 -9.92
CA LEU A 34 -5.11 3.97 -9.73
C LEU A 34 -5.15 4.82 -11.00
N GLY A 35 -5.57 4.24 -12.13
CA GLY A 35 -5.54 4.92 -13.42
C GLY A 35 -4.11 5.06 -13.92
N THR A 36 -3.71 6.27 -14.34
CA THR A 36 -2.34 6.55 -14.81
C THR A 36 -1.57 7.29 -13.74
N GLN A 37 -0.51 6.67 -13.19
CA GLN A 37 0.36 7.28 -12.19
C GLN A 37 1.83 6.91 -12.43
N THR A 38 2.75 7.51 -11.66
CA THR A 38 4.15 7.06 -11.58
C THR A 38 4.27 5.86 -10.66
N ASN A 39 5.38 5.13 -10.74
CA ASN A 39 5.63 4.00 -9.83
C ASN A 39 5.61 4.45 -8.35
N ASN A 40 6.31 5.55 -8.05
CA ASN A 40 6.38 6.09 -6.69
C ASN A 40 5.01 6.50 -6.14
N SER A 41 4.17 7.10 -6.98
CA SER A 41 2.82 7.47 -6.58
C SER A 41 1.96 6.23 -6.34
N ALA A 42 2.12 5.17 -7.15
CA ALA A 42 1.43 3.90 -6.93
C ALA A 42 1.81 3.26 -5.59
N GLU A 43 3.09 3.23 -5.23
CA GLU A 43 3.56 2.70 -3.95
C GLU A 43 3.00 3.50 -2.75
N TYR A 44 3.02 4.83 -2.84
CA TYR A 44 2.44 5.69 -1.80
C TYR A 44 0.93 5.45 -1.63
N GLN A 45 0.19 5.25 -2.73
CA GLN A 45 -1.22 4.88 -2.69
C GLN A 45 -1.43 3.50 -2.05
N GLY A 46 -0.50 2.54 -2.22
CA GLY A 46 -0.52 1.26 -1.51
C GLY A 46 -0.46 1.43 0.01
N LEU A 47 0.43 2.30 0.49
CA LEU A 47 0.52 2.62 1.91
C LEU A 47 -0.78 3.24 2.44
N LEU A 48 -1.31 4.25 1.75
CA LEU A 48 -2.56 4.92 2.16
C LEU A 48 -3.75 3.95 2.17
N LEU A 49 -3.86 3.09 1.16
CA LEU A 49 -4.88 2.04 1.10
C LEU A 49 -4.79 1.16 2.35
N GLY A 50 -3.59 0.65 2.66
CA GLY A 50 -3.36 -0.20 3.82
C GLY A 50 -3.68 0.47 5.16
N LEU A 51 -3.24 1.72 5.35
CA LEU A 51 -3.49 2.49 6.58
C LEU A 51 -4.97 2.80 6.77
N LYS A 52 -5.66 3.18 5.68
CA LYS A 52 -7.10 3.45 5.71
C LYS A 52 -7.88 2.19 6.09
N GLU A 53 -7.56 1.06 5.48
CA GLU A 53 -8.23 -0.21 5.78
C GLU A 53 -7.93 -0.72 7.19
N ALA A 54 -6.71 -0.52 7.70
CA ALA A 54 -6.41 -0.80 9.10
C ALA A 54 -7.21 0.12 10.05
N SER A 55 -7.28 1.42 9.75
CA SER A 55 -8.04 2.37 10.56
C SER A 55 -9.54 2.05 10.57
N ASN A 56 -10.12 1.67 9.42
CA ASN A 56 -11.53 1.29 9.31
C ASN A 56 -11.88 0.06 10.16
N GLN A 57 -10.89 -0.77 10.45
CA GLN A 57 -11.03 -1.98 11.26
C GLN A 57 -10.71 -1.76 12.75
N GLY A 58 -10.40 -0.53 13.15
CA GLY A 58 -10.15 -0.18 14.55
C GLY A 58 -8.74 -0.48 15.04
N TYR A 59 -7.77 -0.64 14.14
CA TYR A 59 -6.37 -0.76 14.53
C TYR A 59 -5.80 0.60 14.94
N ASP A 60 -5.48 0.78 16.21
CA ASP A 60 -4.86 2.02 16.73
C ASP A 60 -3.36 2.13 16.41
N ARG A 61 -2.70 0.99 16.19
CA ARG A 61 -1.26 0.91 15.89
C ARG A 61 -1.00 -0.19 14.87
N VAL A 62 -0.26 0.15 13.82
CA VAL A 62 0.20 -0.81 12.81
C VAL A 62 1.70 -0.68 12.58
N HIS A 63 2.38 -1.82 12.51
CA HIS A 63 3.77 -1.87 12.06
C HIS A 63 3.80 -2.03 10.55
N VAL A 64 4.21 -0.98 9.85
CA VAL A 64 4.28 -0.93 8.38
C VAL A 64 5.64 -1.46 7.92
N ARG A 65 5.64 -2.29 6.88
CA ARG A 65 6.83 -2.78 6.18
C ARG A 65 6.67 -2.55 4.67
N GLY A 66 7.64 -1.86 4.09
CA GLY A 66 7.77 -1.69 2.64
C GLY A 66 9.24 -1.79 2.28
N ASP A 67 9.53 -2.23 1.06
CA ASP A 67 10.87 -2.36 0.47
C ASP A 67 11.39 -1.05 -0.14
N SER A 68 10.50 -0.10 -0.42
CA SER A 68 10.87 1.20 -0.95
C SER A 68 11.45 2.15 0.09
N GLN A 69 12.79 2.23 0.12
CA GLN A 69 13.56 3.29 0.82
C GLN A 69 13.11 4.72 0.45
N LEU A 70 12.40 4.90 -0.67
CA LEU A 70 11.93 6.19 -1.19
C LEU A 70 10.60 6.65 -0.57
N VAL A 71 9.64 5.75 -0.33
CA VAL A 71 8.36 6.10 0.32
C VAL A 71 8.56 6.45 1.80
N CYS A 72 9.60 5.90 2.44
CA CYS A 72 10.00 6.30 3.79
C CYS A 72 10.70 7.67 3.87
N LYS A 73 11.01 8.34 2.74
CA LYS A 73 11.81 9.57 2.67
C LYS A 73 11.18 10.72 1.87
N GLN A 74 9.97 10.55 1.32
CA GLN A 74 9.27 11.61 0.59
C GLN A 74 8.55 12.59 1.52
#